data_AF-A0A950L209-F1
#
_entry.id   AF-A0A950L209-F1
#
_cell.length_a   1.000
_cell.length_b   1.000
_cell.length_c   1.000
_cell.angle_alpha   90.00
_cell.angle_beta   90.00
_cell.angle_gamma   90.00
#
_symmetry.space_group_name_H-M   'P 1'
#
loop_
_entity.id
_entity.type
_entity.pdbx_description
1 polymer ?
#
loop_
_entity_poly.entity_id
_entity_poly.type
_entity_poly.pdbx_seq_one_letter_code
_entity_poly.pdbx_strand_id
1 'polypeptide(L)'
;MIHPEGGHVKGAILVLGIKADTQRRNVSMVRRWLRTRERNPPLERIRVMTLGGLDNVIFADLVANISDAERSAEHLARLAVDSMSAGDRNGIRYLADNIEAGIVTPLTAAYRDAILQRTGAADLTEAESKAKREQP
;
A
#
# COMPACT_ATOMS: atom_id res chain seq x y z
N MET A 1 -2.95 11.90 16.30
CA MET A 1 -2.08 11.22 17.30
C MET A 1 -0.88 10.68 16.54
N ILE A 2 0.35 10.90 16.99
CA ILE A 2 1.56 10.42 16.30
C ILE A 2 1.87 9.02 16.84
N HIS A 3 2.07 8.06 15.94
CA HIS A 3 2.34 6.66 16.29
C HIS A 3 3.79 6.29 15.90
N PRO A 4 4.77 6.46 16.80
CA PRO A 4 6.19 6.31 16.46
C PRO A 4 6.60 4.87 16.09
N GLU A 5 5.91 3.86 16.64
CA GLU A 5 6.15 2.44 16.32
C GLU A 5 5.00 1.81 15.50
N GLY A 6 4.16 2.64 14.89
CA GLY A 6 2.92 2.19 14.26
C GLY A 6 1.71 2.34 15.18
N GLY A 7 0.56 2.53 14.55
CA GLY A 7 -0.70 2.80 15.24
C GLY A 7 -1.74 1.73 14.96
N HIS A 8 -2.71 1.61 15.86
CA HIS A 8 -3.92 0.83 15.56
C HIS A 8 -4.69 1.51 14.45
N VAL A 9 -4.76 0.85 13.29
CA VAL A 9 -5.56 1.31 12.16
C VAL A 9 -6.87 0.54 12.10
N LYS A 10 -7.95 1.22 11.71
CA LYS A 10 -9.18 0.52 11.31
C LYS A 10 -8.93 -0.12 9.95
N GLY A 11 -8.49 -1.37 9.96
CA GLY A 11 -8.37 -2.19 8.76
C GLY A 11 -9.70 -2.84 8.39
N ALA A 12 -9.91 -3.11 7.10
CA ALA A 12 -11.00 -3.94 6.62
C ALA A 12 -10.42 -5.23 6.00
N ILE A 13 -11.03 -6.37 6.31
CA ILE A 13 -10.75 -7.62 5.62
C ILE A 13 -11.77 -7.76 4.50
N LEU A 14 -11.29 -7.86 3.25
CA LEU A 14 -12.16 -8.17 2.12
C LEU A 14 -12.59 -9.65 2.21
N VAL A 15 -13.83 -9.88 2.64
CA VAL A 15 -14.41 -11.22 2.67
C VAL A 15 -14.89 -11.58 1.28
N LEU A 16 -14.15 -12.48 0.62
CA LEU A 16 -14.58 -13.04 -0.65
C LEU A 16 -15.65 -14.10 -0.36
N GLY A 17 -16.91 -13.83 -0.76
CA GLY A 17 -18.05 -14.75 -0.64
C GLY A 17 -17.93 -15.96 -1.57
N ILE A 18 -16.88 -16.76 -1.41
CA ILE A 18 -16.64 -17.94 -2.21
C ILE A 18 -17.39 -19.11 -1.56
N LYS A 19 -18.36 -19.68 -2.28
CA LYS A 19 -19.27 -20.73 -1.77
C LYS A 19 -18.50 -21.89 -1.13
N ALA A 20 -19.01 -22.38 0.01
CA ALA A 20 -18.35 -23.30 0.92
C ALA A 20 -18.03 -24.69 0.32
N ASP A 21 -18.65 -25.08 -0.79
CA ASP A 21 -18.60 -26.46 -1.31
C ASP A 21 -17.27 -26.84 -2.02
N THR A 22 -16.27 -25.95 -2.02
CA THR A 22 -14.98 -26.16 -2.69
C THR A 22 -13.79 -25.54 -1.94
N GLN A 23 -13.77 -25.57 -0.61
CA GLN A 23 -12.75 -24.93 0.24
C GLN A 23 -11.29 -25.07 -0.26
N ARG A 24 -10.84 -26.27 -0.67
CA ARG A 24 -9.46 -26.48 -1.18
C ARG A 24 -9.21 -25.89 -2.58
N ARG A 25 -10.19 -25.92 -3.48
CA ARG A 25 -10.07 -25.31 -4.82
C ARG A 25 -10.07 -23.78 -4.73
N ASN A 26 -10.73 -23.24 -3.71
CA ASN A 26 -10.88 -21.80 -3.50
C ASN A 26 -9.59 -21.15 -2.95
N VAL A 27 -8.90 -21.79 -1.99
CA VAL A 27 -7.63 -21.24 -1.44
C VAL A 27 -6.55 -21.16 -2.52
N SER A 28 -6.34 -22.22 -3.29
CA SER A 28 -5.33 -22.24 -4.36
C SER A 28 -5.60 -21.18 -5.44
N MET A 29 -6.86 -20.95 -5.79
CA MET A 29 -7.26 -19.88 -6.70
C MET A 29 -6.98 -18.50 -6.13
N VAL A 30 -7.37 -18.24 -4.88
CA VAL A 30 -7.11 -16.95 -4.23
C VAL A 30 -5.61 -16.70 -4.07
N ARG A 31 -4.83 -17.73 -3.73
CA ARG A 31 -3.36 -17.63 -3.66
C ARG A 31 -2.75 -17.29 -5.02
N ARG A 32 -3.23 -17.92 -6.11
CA ARG A 32 -2.78 -17.59 -7.47
C ARG A 32 -3.17 -16.17 -7.86
N TRP A 33 -4.41 -15.76 -7.60
CA TRP A 33 -4.88 -14.40 -7.87
C TRP A 33 -4.06 -13.36 -7.12
N LEU A 34 -3.84 -13.57 -5.81
CA LEU A 34 -3.05 -12.65 -4.99
C LEU A 34 -1.60 -12.59 -5.47
N ARG A 35 -1.02 -13.73 -5.85
CA ARG A 35 0.31 -13.78 -6.46
C ARG A 35 0.39 -12.94 -7.74
N THR A 36 -0.57 -13.08 -8.65
CA THR A 36 -0.60 -12.27 -9.87
C THR A 36 -0.74 -10.78 -9.55
N ARG A 37 -1.65 -10.43 -8.63
CA ARG A 37 -1.87 -9.05 -8.19
C ARG A 37 -0.60 -8.41 -7.61
N GLU A 38 0.16 -9.16 -6.81
CA GLU A 38 1.36 -8.68 -6.13
C GLU A 38 2.65 -8.88 -6.95
N ARG A 39 2.54 -8.99 -8.29
CA ARG A 39 3.68 -9.12 -9.22
C ARG A 39 4.50 -10.40 -9.06
N ASN A 40 3.81 -11.51 -8.84
CA ASN A 40 4.34 -12.87 -8.80
C ASN A 40 5.43 -13.12 -7.74
N PRO A 41 5.22 -12.78 -6.45
CA PRO A 41 6.16 -13.16 -5.40
C PRO A 41 6.28 -14.70 -5.30
N PRO A 42 7.34 -15.19 -4.63
CA PRO A 42 7.46 -16.61 -4.30
C PRO A 42 6.22 -17.13 -3.54
N LEU A 43 5.82 -18.38 -3.78
CA LEU A 43 4.57 -18.94 -3.25
C LEU A 43 4.54 -19.00 -1.71
N GLU A 44 5.70 -19.14 -1.09
CA GLU A 44 5.91 -19.10 0.36
C GLU A 44 5.58 -17.73 0.97
N ARG A 45 5.59 -16.66 0.17
CA ARG A 45 5.15 -15.32 0.60
C ARG A 45 3.64 -15.12 0.51
N ILE A 46 2.91 -16.05 -0.08
CA ILE A 46 1.44 -16.05 -0.05
C ILE A 46 1.00 -16.96 1.10
N ARG A 47 0.74 -16.34 2.25
CA ARG A 47 0.48 -17.01 3.52
C ARG A 47 -1.01 -17.14 3.78
N VAL A 48 -1.36 -18.12 4.61
CA VAL A 48 -2.71 -18.36 5.12
C VAL A 48 -2.61 -18.41 6.64
N MET A 49 -3.51 -17.70 7.32
CA MET A 49 -3.61 -17.72 8.78
C MET A 49 -5.07 -17.72 9.23
N THR A 50 -5.29 -18.03 10.50
CA THR A 50 -6.55 -17.81 11.20
C THR A 50 -6.51 -16.47 11.95
N LEU A 51 -7.58 -15.68 11.89
CA LEU A 51 -7.64 -14.39 12.58
C LEU A 51 -9.06 -14.09 13.04
N GLY A 52 -9.28 -13.89 14.34
CA GLY A 52 -10.56 -13.38 14.87
C GLY A 52 -11.81 -14.16 14.44
N GLY A 53 -11.74 -15.49 14.42
CA GLY A 53 -12.84 -16.36 13.98
C GLY A 53 -12.93 -16.58 12.47
N LEU A 54 -11.98 -16.04 11.70
CA LEU A 54 -11.84 -16.32 10.26
C LEU A 54 -10.82 -17.44 10.05
N ASP A 55 -11.26 -18.57 9.49
CA ASP A 55 -10.41 -19.74 9.29
C ASP A 55 -9.33 -19.53 8.21
N ASN A 56 -9.63 -18.72 7.18
CA ASN A 56 -8.77 -18.54 6.01
C ASN A 56 -8.57 -17.05 5.70
N VAL A 57 -7.58 -16.42 6.33
CA VAL A 57 -7.07 -15.11 5.94
C VAL A 57 -5.83 -15.30 5.07
N ILE A 58 -5.94 -14.92 3.80
CA ILE A 58 -4.89 -15.08 2.79
C ILE A 58 -4.27 -13.71 2.51
N PHE A 59 -2.95 -13.60 2.65
CA PHE A 59 -2.24 -12.34 2.49
C PHE A 59 -0.85 -12.54 1.87
N ALA A 60 -0.27 -11.46 1.36
CA ALA A 60 1.08 -11.44 0.82
C ALA A 60 2.03 -10.86 1.88
N ASP A 61 3.00 -11.67 2.31
CA ASP A 61 4.08 -11.30 3.24
C ASP A 61 5.29 -10.80 2.44
N LEU A 62 5.15 -9.60 1.89
CA LEU A 62 6.16 -8.99 1.04
C LEU A 62 7.33 -8.43 1.87
N VAL A 63 8.54 -8.62 1.35
CA VAL A 63 9.74 -8.02 1.95
C VAL A 63 9.69 -6.51 1.75
N ALA A 64 9.98 -5.75 2.80
CA ALA A 64 10.14 -4.32 2.71
C ALA A 64 11.25 -3.99 1.69
N ASN A 65 10.93 -3.14 0.73
CA ASN A 65 11.85 -2.71 -0.33
C ASN A 65 12.44 -1.31 -0.06
N ILE A 66 12.18 -0.74 1.12
CA ILE A 66 12.72 0.54 1.59
C ILE A 66 13.34 0.27 2.96
N SER A 67 14.67 0.39 3.05
CA SER A 67 15.37 0.18 4.32
C SER A 67 15.05 1.30 5.32
N ASP A 68 15.25 1.03 6.61
CA ASP A 68 15.06 2.05 7.65
C ASP A 68 16.00 3.25 7.46
N ALA A 69 17.24 3.00 7.02
CA ALA A 69 18.24 4.03 6.76
C ALA A 69 17.87 4.95 5.59
N GLU A 70 17.12 4.44 4.61
CA GLU A 70 16.67 5.21 3.44
C GLU A 70 15.31 5.87 3.65
N ARG A 71 14.62 5.59 4.77
CA ARG A 71 13.25 6.07 5.02
C ARG A 71 13.25 7.54 5.47
N SER A 72 13.56 8.44 4.54
CA SER A 72 13.39 9.89 4.70
C SER A 72 12.17 10.41 3.94
N ALA A 73 11.69 11.61 4.30
CA ALA A 73 10.60 12.28 3.60
C ALA A 73 10.91 12.48 2.11
N GLU A 74 12.14 12.89 1.79
CA GLU A 74 12.60 13.15 0.43
C GLU A 74 12.69 11.87 -0.39
N HIS A 75 13.19 10.78 0.21
CA HIS A 75 13.27 9.49 -0.47
C HIS A 75 11.87 8.94 -0.76
N LEU A 76 10.96 9.00 0.23
CA LEU A 76 9.57 8.60 0.04
C LEU A 76 8.87 9.46 -1.02
N ALA A 77 9.06 10.78 -1.02
CA ALA A 77 8.52 11.69 -2.02
C ALA A 77 9.01 11.38 -3.44
N ARG A 78 10.28 11.00 -3.58
CA ARG A 78 10.81 10.53 -4.86
C ARG A 78 10.12 9.26 -5.32
N LEU A 79 10.08 8.22 -4.47
CA LEU A 79 9.42 6.95 -4.81
C LEU A 79 7.93 7.14 -5.14
N ALA A 80 7.25 8.05 -4.44
CA ALA A 80 5.84 8.35 -4.69
C ALA A 80 5.61 8.90 -6.10
N VAL A 81 6.40 9.90 -6.51
CA VAL A 81 6.33 10.47 -7.86
C VAL A 81 6.75 9.43 -8.91
N ASP A 82 7.85 8.71 -8.69
CA ASP A 82 8.35 7.69 -9.63
C ASP A 82 7.31 6.57 -9.84
N SER A 83 6.56 6.22 -8.80
CA SER A 83 5.52 5.18 -8.84
C SER A 83 4.32 5.53 -9.72
N MET A 84 4.17 6.79 -10.14
CA MET A 84 3.10 7.22 -11.04
C MET A 84 3.14 6.49 -12.40
N SER A 85 4.33 6.03 -12.82
CA SER A 85 4.50 5.20 -14.02
C SER A 85 3.92 3.79 -13.87
N ALA A 86 3.68 3.34 -12.65
CA ALA A 86 3.23 1.98 -12.34
C ALA A 86 1.70 1.80 -12.33
N GLY A 87 0.94 2.86 -12.63
CA GLY A 87 -0.53 2.84 -12.75
C GLY A 87 -1.27 3.42 -11.54
N ASP A 88 -2.51 2.97 -11.33
CA ASP A 88 -3.44 3.58 -10.35
C ASP A 88 -3.03 3.40 -8.88
N ARG A 89 -2.10 2.49 -8.58
CA ARG A 89 -1.53 2.31 -7.25
C ARG A 89 -0.19 3.06 -7.15
N ASN A 90 -0.26 4.33 -6.77
CA ASN A 90 0.91 5.18 -6.59
C ASN A 90 1.02 5.71 -5.16
N GLY A 91 2.23 6.15 -4.80
CA GLY A 91 2.57 6.61 -3.45
C GLY A 91 1.92 7.94 -3.04
N ILE A 92 1.56 8.80 -3.99
CA ILE A 92 0.89 10.09 -3.71
C ILE A 92 -0.53 9.82 -3.23
N ARG A 93 -1.29 9.01 -3.98
CA ARG A 93 -2.65 8.60 -3.59
C ARG A 93 -2.66 7.81 -2.30
N TYR A 94 -1.70 6.88 -2.14
CA TYR A 94 -1.54 6.14 -0.89
C TYR A 94 -1.35 7.07 0.33
N LEU A 95 -0.57 8.14 0.19
CA LEU A 95 -0.42 9.13 1.25
C LEU A 95 -1.73 9.89 1.51
N ALA A 96 -2.41 10.34 0.45
CA ALA A 96 -3.67 11.06 0.58
C ALA A 96 -4.74 10.23 1.30
N ASP A 97 -4.95 8.98 0.88
CA ASP A 97 -5.92 8.04 1.46
C ASP A 97 -5.59 7.78 2.95
N ASN A 98 -4.31 7.63 3.29
CA ASN A 98 -3.90 7.44 4.68
C ASN A 98 -4.18 8.67 5.54
N ILE A 99 -3.92 9.88 5.04
CA ILE A 99 -4.21 11.12 5.75
C ILE A 99 -5.73 11.26 5.96
N GLU A 100 -6.54 10.99 4.93
CA GLU A 100 -8.01 11.01 5.03
C GLU A 100 -8.53 9.99 6.05
N ALA A 101 -7.92 8.80 6.09
CA ALA A 101 -8.22 7.78 7.08
C ALA A 101 -7.68 8.08 8.51
N GLY A 102 -6.99 9.21 8.71
CA GLY A 102 -6.41 9.59 10.00
C GLY A 102 -5.13 8.84 10.37
N ILE A 103 -4.50 8.15 9.42
CA ILE A 103 -3.26 7.39 9.61
C ILE A 103 -2.07 8.35 9.44
N VAL A 104 -1.58 8.86 10.57
CA VAL A 104 -0.49 9.85 10.62
C VAL A 104 0.72 9.28 11.36
N THR A 105 1.88 9.34 10.71
CA THR A 105 3.19 8.96 11.26
C THR A 105 4.05 10.21 11.49
N PRO A 106 5.18 10.11 12.21
CA PRO A 106 6.11 11.23 12.36
C PRO A 106 6.58 11.84 11.02
N LEU A 107 6.64 11.03 9.95
CA LEU A 107 7.09 11.47 8.63
C LEU A 107 5.96 12.04 7.75
N THR A 108 4.68 11.86 8.10
CA THR A 108 3.56 12.21 7.21
C THR A 108 3.60 13.66 6.72
N ALA A 109 3.85 14.63 7.60
CA ALA A 109 3.88 16.04 7.21
C ALA A 109 5.07 16.35 6.29
N ALA A 110 6.28 15.96 6.70
CA ALA A 110 7.50 16.18 5.90
C ALA A 110 7.44 15.47 4.54
N TYR A 111 6.90 14.24 4.50
CA TYR A 111 6.70 13.48 3.26
C TYR A 111 5.71 14.18 2.31
N ARG A 112 4.58 14.67 2.83
CA ARG A 112 3.62 15.47 2.05
C ARG A 112 4.30 16.71 1.48
N ASP A 113 4.97 17.48 2.33
CA ASP A 113 5.57 18.75 1.92
C ASP A 113 6.68 18.53 0.87
N ALA A 114 7.46 17.45 1.00
CA ALA A 114 8.44 17.04 0.00
C ALA A 114 7.80 16.65 -1.35
N ILE A 115 6.62 16.00 -1.36
CA ILE A 115 5.87 15.74 -2.61
C ILE A 115 5.45 17.06 -3.25
N LEU A 116 4.86 17.98 -2.48
CA LEU A 116 4.37 19.25 -2.99
C LEU A 116 5.50 20.11 -3.55
N GLN A 117 6.64 20.17 -2.87
CA GLN A 117 7.82 20.87 -3.35
C GLN A 117 8.35 20.27 -4.66
N ARG A 118 8.44 18.93 -4.77
CA ARG A 118 8.96 18.26 -5.97
C ARG A 118 8.06 18.43 -7.19
N THR A 119 6.74 18.53 -6.97
CA THR A 119 5.75 18.65 -8.04
C THR A 119 5.31 20.10 -8.29
N GLY A 120 5.73 21.04 -7.43
CA GLY A 120 5.25 22.42 -7.46
C GLY A 120 3.72 22.54 -7.30
N ALA A 121 3.10 21.62 -6.55
CA ALA A 121 1.66 21.55 -6.36
C ALA A 121 1.23 22.18 -5.03
N ALA A 122 -0.01 22.68 -4.96
CA ALA A 122 -0.60 23.23 -3.74
C ALA A 122 -1.14 22.13 -2.80
N ASP A 123 -1.57 20.99 -3.36
CA ASP A 123 -2.08 19.84 -2.61
C ASP A 123 -1.74 18.50 -3.29
N LEU A 124 -2.06 17.39 -2.61
CA LEU A 124 -1.73 16.04 -3.10
C LEU A 124 -2.53 15.63 -4.35
N THR A 125 -3.74 16.15 -4.54
CA THR A 125 -4.57 15.88 -5.71
C THR A 125 -3.99 16.55 -6.95
N GLU A 126 -3.54 17.80 -6.80
CA GLU A 126 -2.82 18.52 -7.83
C GLU A 126 -1.44 17.87 -8.10
N ALA A 127 -0.72 17.46 -7.06
CA ALA A 127 0.58 16.79 -7.19
C ALA A 127 0.47 15.52 -8.03
N GLU A 128 -0.55 14.69 -7.75
CA GLU A 128 -0.83 13.50 -8.54
C GLU A 128 -1.15 13.82 -10.00
N SER A 129 -1.96 14.85 -10.23
CA SER A 129 -2.34 15.28 -11.58
C SER A 129 -1.16 15.80 -12.38
N LYS A 130 -0.25 16.56 -11.75
CA LYS A 130 1.00 17.06 -12.37
C LYS A 130 1.97 15.93 -12.67
N ALA A 131 2.22 15.06 -11.70
CA ALA A 131 3.10 13.91 -11.86
C ALA A 131 2.62 12.91 -12.92
N LYS A 132 1.32 12.90 -13.26
CA LYS A 132 0.77 12.12 -14.38
C LYS A 132 1.05 12.76 -15.75
N ARG A 133 1.14 14.09 -15.83
CA ARG A 133 1.37 14.85 -17.09
C ARG A 133 2.83 14.90 -17.50
N GLU A 134 3.74 14.78 -16.53
CA GLU A 134 5.20 14.84 -16.74
C GLU A 134 5.82 13.49 -17.11
N GLN A 135 5.00 12.44 -17.27
CA GLN A 135 5.50 11.14 -17.75
C GLN A 135 5.73 11.20 -19.27
N PRO A 136 6.92 10.75 -19.74
CA PRO A 136 7.24 10.69 -21.16
C PRO A 136 6.38 9.70 -21.94
#